data_AF-A0A7J3M2F8-F1
#
_entry.id   AF-A0A7J3M2F8-F1
#
_cell.length_a   1.000
_cell.length_b   1.000
_cell.length_c   1.000
_cell.angle_alpha   90.00
_cell.angle_beta   90.00
_cell.angle_gamma   90.00
#
_symmetry.space_group_name_H-M   'P 1'
#
loop_
_entity.id
_entity.type
_entity.pdbx_description
1 polymer ?
#
loop_
_entity_poly.entity_id
_entity_poly.type
_entity_poly.pdbx_seq_one_letter_code
_entity_poly.pdbx_strand_id
1 'polypeptide(L)' 'MSEVDGLKVLNSIEDLPEVDLAIIALPAEKVVETVKKLIGKAKEALIISAGFKEMDI' A
#
# COMPACT_ATOMS: atom_id res chain seq x y z
N MET A 1 9.64 -7.18 -17.70
CA MET A 1 9.90 -6.34 -16.52
C MET A 1 8.74 -5.37 -16.44
N SER A 2 7.98 -5.37 -15.34
CA SER A 2 6.77 -4.54 -15.23
C SER A 2 7.16 -3.08 -15.03
N GLU A 3 6.48 -2.17 -15.73
CA GLU A 3 6.75 -0.73 -15.72
C GLU A 3 5.41 0.02 -15.65
N VAL A 4 5.39 1.13 -14.92
CA VAL A 4 4.31 2.13 -14.93
C VAL A 4 4.97 3.49 -15.07
N ASP A 5 4.59 4.27 -16.07
CA ASP A 5 5.12 5.63 -16.33
C ASP A 5 6.66 5.72 -16.37
N GLY A 6 7.35 4.74 -16.96
CA GLY A 6 8.82 4.71 -17.02
C GLY A 6 9.48 4.24 -15.72
N LEU A 7 8.73 3.90 -14.68
CA LEU A 7 9.23 3.45 -13.38
C LEU A 7 9.18 1.94 -13.25
N LYS A 8 10.25 1.36 -12.69
CA LYS A 8 10.32 -0.07 -12.38
C LYS A 8 9.28 -0.43 -11.33
N VAL A 9 8.49 -1.46 -11.61
CA VAL A 9 7.47 -1.97 -10.70
C VAL A 9 7.95 -3.23 -9.99
N LEU A 10 7.67 -3.30 -8.68
CA LEU A 10 7.79 -4.51 -7.87
C LEU A 10 6.42 -5.20 -7.82
N ASN A 11 6.38 -6.52 -8.00
CA ASN A 11 5.12 -7.26 -8.03
C ASN A 11 4.67 -7.76 -6.64
N SER A 12 5.56 -7.75 -5.65
CA SER A 12 5.25 -8.09 -4.26
C SER A 12 5.82 -7.05 -3.29
N ILE A 13 5.10 -6.83 -2.18
CA ILE A 13 5.59 -6.06 -1.03
C ILE A 13 6.79 -6.74 -0.36
N GLU A 14 6.94 -8.05 -0.54
CA GLU A 14 8.09 -8.79 -0.01
C GLU A 14 9.41 -8.29 -0.62
N ASP A 15 9.39 -7.93 -1.90
CA ASP A 15 10.52 -7.36 -2.63
C ASP A 15 10.77 -5.87 -2.31
N LEU A 16 9.86 -5.24 -1.55
CA LEU A 16 9.97 -3.83 -1.21
C LEU A 16 11.14 -3.60 -0.24
N PRO A 17 12.06 -2.65 -0.55
CA PRO A 17 13.06 -2.19 0.41
C PRO A 17 12.41 -1.40 1.56
N GLU A 18 13.19 -1.00 2.56
CA GLU A 18 12.71 -0.04 3.55
C GLU A 18 12.42 1.32 2.90
N VAL A 19 11.27 1.89 3.23
CA VAL A 19 10.79 3.18 2.71
C VAL A 19 10.25 4.05 3.84
N ASP A 20 10.29 5.37 3.65
CA ASP A 20 9.76 6.29 4.66
C ASP A 20 8.23 6.37 4.61
N LEU A 21 7.64 6.37 3.41
CA LEU A 21 6.20 6.55 3.21
C LEU A 21 5.66 5.57 2.18
N ALA A 22 4.56 4.88 2.52
CA ALA A 22 3.77 4.08 1.59
C ALA A 22 2.42 4.75 1.31
N ILE A 23 2.11 4.98 0.03
CA ILE A 23 0.79 5.47 -0.40
C ILE A 23 -0.05 4.26 -0.84
N ILE A 24 -1.19 4.05 -0.18
CA ILE A 24 -2.06 2.89 -0.40
C ILE A 24 -3.33 3.36 -1.11
N ALA A 25 -3.46 2.97 -2.38
CA ALA A 25 -4.60 3.25 -3.24
C ALA A 25 -5.18 1.93 -3.80
N LEU A 26 -5.54 1.02 -2.89
CA LEU A 26 -6.10 -0.32 -3.20
C LEU A 26 -7.57 -0.40 -2.76
N PRO A 27 -8.36 -1.37 -3.24
CA PRO A 27 -9.69 -1.63 -2.69
C PRO A 27 -9.64 -1.82 -1.16
N ALA A 28 -10.62 -1.28 -0.43
CA ALA A 28 -10.64 -1.24 1.05
C ALA A 28 -10.39 -2.60 1.71
N GLU A 29 -10.98 -3.67 1.16
CA GLU A 29 -10.83 -5.05 1.62
C GLU A 29 -9.37 -5.53 1.66
N LYS A 30 -8.49 -4.96 0.82
CA LYS A 30 -7.07 -5.33 0.74
C LYS A 30 -6.18 -4.44 1.60
N VAL A 31 -6.68 -3.28 2.04
CA VAL A 31 -5.84 -2.27 2.72
C VAL A 31 -5.30 -2.80 4.04
N VAL A 32 -6.12 -3.44 4.87
CA VAL A 32 -5.70 -3.91 6.20
C VAL A 32 -4.59 -4.96 6.11
N GLU A 33 -4.73 -5.94 5.20
CA GLU A 33 -3.68 -6.93 4.96
C GLU A 33 -2.39 -6.27 4.43
N THR A 34 -2.53 -5.33 3.49
CA THR A 34 -1.41 -4.58 2.92
C THR A 34 -0.64 -3.82 4.00
N VAL A 35 -1.34 -3.11 4.89
CA VAL A 35 -0.73 -2.38 6.02
C VAL A 35 0.03 -3.33 6.93
N LYS A 36 -0.54 -4.51 7.25
CA LYS A 36 0.17 -5.51 8.06
C LYS A 36 1.47 -5.98 7.41
N LYS A 37 1.48 -6.18 6.09
CA LYS A 37 2.69 -6.57 5.35
C LYS A 37 3.73 -5.45 5.26
N LEU A 38 3.32 -4.19 5.44
CA LEU A 38 4.22 -3.04 5.45
C LEU A 38 4.88 -2.77 6.80
N ILE A 39 4.47 -3.47 7.87
CA ILE A 39 5.08 -3.33 9.20
C ILE A 39 6.57 -3.67 9.12
N GLY A 40 7.42 -2.71 9.51
CA GLY A 40 8.87 -2.86 9.43
C GLY A 40 9.48 -2.66 8.05
N LYS A 41 8.66 -2.34 7.03
CA LYS A 41 9.10 -1.95 5.68
C LYS A 41 8.81 -0.49 5.37
N ALA A 42 7.71 0.06 5.88
CA ALA A 42 7.37 1.47 5.76
C ALA A 42 7.27 2.12 7.15
N LYS A 43 7.83 3.32 7.31
CA LYS A 43 7.71 4.08 8.57
C LYS A 43 6.32 4.68 8.72
N GLU A 44 5.76 5.20 7.63
CA GLU A 44 4.41 5.78 7.58
C GLU A 44 3.57 5.22 6.42
N ALA A 45 2.25 5.24 6.58
CA ALA A 45 1.30 4.81 5.57
C ALA A 45 0.20 5.86 5.37
N LEU A 46 0.01 6.30 4.13
CA LEU A 46 -1.07 7.19 3.70
C LEU A 46 -2.11 6.38 2.91
N ILE A 47 -3.29 6.20 3.50
CA ILE A 47 -4.40 5.47 2.86
C ILE A 47 -5.28 6.48 2.13
N ILE A 48 -5.33 6.37 0.80
CA ILE A 48 -6.19 7.20 -0.06
C ILE A 48 -7.56 6.53 -0.27
N SER A 49 -7.60 5.20 -0.14
CA SER A 49 -8.81 4.40 -0.29
C SER A 49 -9.90 4.81 0.70
N ALA A 50 -11.16 4.77 0.24
CA ALA A 50 -12.35 4.99 1.05
C ALA A 50 -13.11 3.67 1.29
N GLY A 51 -14.16 3.71 2.11
CA GLY A 51 -15.01 2.56 2.44
C GLY A 51 -14.70 1.93 3.79
N PHE A 52 -14.20 2.73 4.73
CA PHE A 52 -14.02 2.32 6.12
C PHE A 52 -15.23 2.77 6.95
N LYS A 53 -14.98 3.27 8.16
CA LYS A 53 -16.03 3.65 9.11
C LYS A 53 -16.94 4.76 8.58
N GLU A 54 -16.51 5.56 7.61
CA GLU A 54 -17.36 6.57 6.98
C GLU A 54 -18.53 5.99 6.18
N MET A 55 -18.52 4.69 5.85
CA MET A 55 -19.64 4.00 5.20
C MET A 55 -20.57 3.26 6.18
N ASP A 56 -20.22 3.19 7.47
CA ASP A 56 -21.06 2.57 8.50
C ASP A 56 -22.22 3.54 8.84
N ILE A 57 -23.43 3.24 8.33
CA ILE A 57 -24.68 3.99 8.58
C ILE A 57 -25.33 3.54 9.90
#